data_AF-A0A2G8LI96-F1
#
_entry.id   AF-A0A2G8LI96-F1
#
_cell.length_a   1.000
_cell.length_b   1.000
_cell.length_c   1.000
_cell.angle_alpha   90.00
_cell.angle_beta   90.00
_cell.angle_gamma   90.00
#
_symmetry.space_group_name_H-M   'P 1'
#
loop_
_entity.id
_entity.type
_entity.pdbx_description
1 polymer ?
#
loop_
_entity_poly.entity_id
_entity_poly.type
_entity_poly.pdbx_seq_one_letter_code
_entity_poly.pdbx_strand_id
1 'polypeptide(L)'
;MSFNVYLFQEGESYINSDCSLRITCKSNVLTSESYSCSADATCEERNDVRRCYCNEWFEGDGLTCTRSGPIDCSDLYAANRTNNGAYTIYPAESSGFEVYCEMSTGGWTILQRRTGSSVNFYRNWNEYKHGFGIPTGDHWIGNDKIYNLTKQTNINYQLLIQKTNTEGSTYHSQYSSFSISNEGDKYQLLLGDFDGNAGMYCAKCESYADL
;
A
#
# COMPACT_ATOMS: atom_id res chain seq x y z
N MET A 1 8.18 -51.83 12.91
CA MET A 1 8.84 -50.60 12.42
C MET A 1 8.55 -50.52 10.94
N SER A 2 7.87 -49.46 10.51
CA SER A 2 7.64 -49.19 9.09
C SER A 2 8.64 -48.12 8.66
N PHE A 3 9.41 -48.40 7.62
CA PHE A 3 10.30 -47.42 7.00
C PHE A 3 9.59 -46.91 5.75
N ASN A 4 9.40 -45.59 5.63
CA ASN A 4 8.98 -44.97 4.37
C ASN A 4 10.25 -44.72 3.54
N VAL A 5 10.34 -45.37 2.38
CA VAL A 5 11.37 -45.09 1.39
C VAL A 5 10.77 -44.10 0.40
N TYR A 6 11.29 -42.88 0.38
CA TYR A 6 10.90 -41.88 -0.62
C TYR A 6 11.79 -42.05 -1.85
N LEU A 7 11.19 -42.32 -3.01
CA LEU A 7 11.91 -42.42 -4.28
C LEU A 7 11.79 -41.08 -4.99
N PHE A 8 12.93 -40.40 -5.19
CA PHE A 8 12.98 -39.17 -5.97
C PHE A 8 12.84 -39.46 -7.45
N GLN A 9 11.87 -38.81 -8.10
CA GLN A 9 11.74 -38.82 -9.56
C GLN A 9 12.69 -37.79 -10.19
N GLU A 10 12.95 -37.96 -11.49
CA GLU A 10 13.79 -37.03 -12.25
C GLU A 10 13.24 -35.60 -12.16
N GLY A 11 14.08 -34.65 -11.75
CA GLY A 11 13.70 -33.25 -11.56
C GLY A 11 13.05 -32.91 -10.21
N GLU A 12 12.71 -33.90 -9.37
CA GLU A 12 12.21 -33.63 -8.03
C GLU A 12 13.32 -33.05 -7.13
N SER A 13 12.92 -32.13 -6.26
CA SER A 13 13.80 -31.56 -5.25
C SER A 13 13.19 -31.63 -3.87
N TYR A 14 14.03 -31.93 -2.88
CA TYR A 14 13.71 -31.91 -1.46
C TYR A 14 14.52 -30.84 -0.75
N ILE A 15 13.87 -30.14 0.17
CA ILE A 15 14.48 -29.13 1.01
C ILE A 15 14.39 -29.61 2.45
N ASN A 16 15.53 -29.59 3.15
CA ASN A 16 15.59 -30.02 4.54
C ASN A 16 14.84 -29.05 5.47
N SER A 17 14.62 -29.48 6.71
CA SER A 17 13.74 -28.78 7.66
C SER A 17 14.16 -27.35 8.01
N ASP A 18 15.46 -27.04 7.93
CA ASP A 18 16.00 -25.70 8.20
C ASP A 18 16.24 -24.87 6.93
N CYS A 19 15.83 -25.39 5.77
CA CYS A 19 16.08 -24.80 4.45
C CYS A 19 17.55 -24.42 4.19
N SER A 20 18.51 -25.15 4.76
CA SER A 20 19.95 -24.95 4.48
C SER A 20 20.47 -25.76 3.30
N LEU A 21 19.74 -26.81 2.89
CA LEU A 21 20.16 -27.75 1.87
C LEU A 21 19.00 -28.08 0.93
N ARG A 22 19.29 -28.06 -0.37
CA ARG A 22 18.41 -28.58 -1.41
C ARG A 22 19.05 -29.80 -2.07
N ILE A 23 18.30 -30.89 -2.13
CA ILE A 23 18.68 -32.12 -2.84
C ILE A 23 17.82 -32.21 -4.09
N THR A 24 18.42 -32.40 -5.25
CA THR A 24 17.72 -32.53 -6.54
C THR A 24 18.18 -33.80 -7.25
N CYS A 25 17.22 -34.57 -7.79
CA CYS A 25 17.52 -35.71 -8.65
C CYS A 25 17.70 -35.25 -10.10
N LYS A 26 18.91 -35.47 -10.65
CA LYS A 26 19.24 -35.18 -12.06
C LYS A 26 19.95 -36.38 -12.67
N SER A 27 19.45 -36.88 -13.78
CA SER A 27 19.94 -38.08 -14.47
C SER A 27 20.09 -39.29 -13.54
N ASN A 28 19.10 -39.51 -12.67
CA ASN A 28 19.12 -40.52 -11.60
C ASN A 28 20.25 -40.36 -10.55
N VAL A 29 20.88 -39.19 -10.47
CA VAL A 29 21.89 -38.86 -9.47
C VAL A 29 21.34 -37.80 -8.52
N LEU A 30 21.44 -38.06 -7.22
CA LEU A 30 21.13 -37.06 -6.20
C LEU A 30 22.29 -36.06 -6.10
N THR A 31 21.97 -34.80 -6.35
CA THR A 31 22.89 -33.66 -6.21
C THR A 31 22.41 -32.79 -5.05
N SER A 32 23.33 -32.23 -4.28
CA SER A 32 23.02 -31.37 -3.13
C SER A 32 23.68 -30.01 -3.27
N GLU A 33 22.95 -28.96 -2.94
CA GLU A 33 23.44 -27.58 -2.98
C GLU A 33 23.00 -26.81 -1.73
N SER A 34 23.74 -25.77 -1.38
CA SER A 34 23.32 -24.83 -0.34
C SER A 34 22.02 -24.16 -0.76
N TYR A 35 21.08 -24.08 0.18
CA TYR A 35 19.79 -23.42 0.00
C TYR A 35 19.64 -22.38 1.11
N SER A 36 19.09 -21.21 0.79
CA SER A 36 18.86 -20.15 1.77
C SER A 36 17.78 -19.25 1.22
N CYS A 37 16.75 -18.98 2.04
CA CYS A 37 15.66 -18.11 1.63
C CYS A 37 16.12 -16.67 1.47
N SER A 38 15.39 -15.91 0.65
CA SER A 38 15.47 -14.45 0.68
C SER A 38 15.23 -13.93 2.10
N ALA A 39 15.78 -12.75 2.42
CA ALA A 39 15.42 -12.04 3.65
C ALA A 39 13.92 -11.75 3.74
N ASP A 40 13.24 -11.66 2.60
CA ASP A 40 11.80 -11.43 2.47
C ASP A 40 11.00 -12.72 2.22
N ALA A 41 11.52 -13.87 2.64
CA ALA A 41 10.84 -15.16 2.55
C ALA A 41 10.95 -15.95 3.84
N THR A 42 9.98 -16.84 4.06
CA THR A 42 9.94 -17.77 5.18
C THR A 42 10.09 -19.21 4.68
N CYS A 43 10.95 -19.98 5.35
CA CYS A 43 11.05 -21.42 5.17
C CYS A 43 9.88 -22.10 5.88
N GLU A 44 8.94 -22.67 5.13
CA GLU A 44 7.81 -23.38 5.70
C GLU A 44 7.30 -24.47 4.76
N GLU A 45 6.32 -25.24 5.23
CA GLU A 45 5.69 -26.31 4.46
C GLU A 45 4.24 -25.95 4.16
N ARG A 46 3.86 -25.89 2.88
CA ARG A 46 2.48 -25.66 2.45
C ARG A 46 2.06 -26.78 1.52
N ASN A 47 0.97 -27.49 1.86
CA ASN A 47 0.49 -28.67 1.11
C ASN A 47 1.59 -29.72 0.90
N ASP A 48 2.27 -30.13 1.98
CA ASP A 48 3.37 -31.11 2.00
C ASP A 48 4.62 -30.73 1.18
N VAL A 49 4.71 -29.49 0.70
CA VAL A 49 5.88 -28.96 0.00
C VAL A 49 6.62 -28.00 0.92
N ARG A 50 7.83 -28.39 1.37
CA ARG A 50 8.75 -27.47 2.07
C ARG A 50 9.57 -26.70 1.06
N ARG A 51 9.54 -25.37 1.14
CA ARG A 51 10.41 -24.46 0.40
C ARG A 51 10.40 -23.06 1.02
N CYS A 52 11.19 -22.16 0.47
CA CYS A 52 11.04 -20.74 0.75
C CYS A 52 9.75 -20.22 0.07
N TYR A 53 8.92 -19.55 0.85
CA TYR A 53 7.76 -18.82 0.36
C TYR A 53 7.98 -17.35 0.65
N CYS A 54 7.82 -16.48 -0.35
CA CYS A 54 7.88 -15.04 -0.11
C CYS A 54 6.87 -14.64 0.96
N ASN A 55 7.28 -13.70 1.81
CA ASN A 55 6.43 -13.14 2.86
C ASN A 55 5.24 -12.40 2.24
N GLU A 56 4.23 -12.08 3.04
CA GLU A 56 3.09 -11.28 2.57
C GLU A 56 3.58 -10.00 1.89
N TRP A 57 2.99 -9.64 0.74
CA TRP A 57 3.36 -8.49 -0.09
C TRP A 57 4.67 -8.63 -0.87
N PHE A 58 5.18 -9.85 -1.01
CA PHE A 58 6.28 -10.18 -1.89
C PHE A 58 5.90 -11.33 -2.81
N GLU A 59 6.40 -11.29 -4.03
CA GLU A 59 6.19 -12.30 -5.05
C GLU A 59 7.53 -12.80 -5.59
N GLY A 60 7.57 -14.07 -6.01
CA GLY A 60 8.77 -14.70 -6.54
C GLY A 60 8.86 -16.18 -6.18
N ASP A 61 10.07 -16.73 -6.27
CA ASP A 61 10.34 -18.16 -6.04
C ASP A 61 10.76 -18.47 -4.59
N GLY A 62 10.79 -17.46 -3.72
CA GLY A 62 11.23 -17.57 -2.32
C GLY A 62 12.74 -17.43 -2.11
N LEU A 63 13.54 -17.58 -3.17
CA LEU A 63 14.96 -17.24 -3.17
C LEU A 63 15.19 -15.80 -3.60
N THR A 64 14.40 -15.37 -4.59
CA THR A 64 14.25 -13.99 -5.01
C THR A 64 12.80 -13.60 -4.75
N CYS A 65 12.62 -12.56 -3.93
CA CYS A 65 11.32 -12.00 -3.63
C CYS A 65 11.33 -10.53 -4.01
N THR A 66 10.46 -10.17 -4.94
CA THR A 66 10.23 -8.79 -5.35
C THR A 66 8.99 -8.28 -4.67
N ARG A 67 9.05 -7.07 -4.14
CA ARG A 67 7.90 -6.51 -3.43
C ARG A 67 6.73 -6.28 -4.39
N SER A 68 5.59 -6.83 -4.03
CA SER A 68 4.28 -6.75 -4.69
C SER A 68 3.22 -6.40 -3.64
N GLY A 69 3.52 -5.36 -2.84
CA GLY A 69 2.58 -4.87 -1.83
C GLY A 69 1.53 -3.96 -2.43
N PRO A 70 0.39 -3.78 -1.75
CA PRO A 70 -0.67 -2.90 -2.22
C PRO A 70 -0.11 -1.49 -2.33
N ILE A 71 -0.25 -0.88 -3.49
CA ILE A 71 0.16 0.49 -3.74
C ILE A 71 -0.68 1.44 -2.90
N ASP A 72 -1.97 1.15 -2.77
CA ASP A 72 -2.94 1.93 -2.02
C ASP A 72 -4.11 1.07 -1.53
N CYS A 73 -5.12 1.70 -0.92
CA CYS A 73 -6.30 1.02 -0.40
C CYS A 73 -7.17 0.37 -1.48
N SER A 74 -7.06 0.77 -2.75
CA SER A 74 -7.84 0.17 -3.84
C SER A 74 -7.32 -1.23 -4.18
N ASP A 75 -5.99 -1.45 -4.14
CA ASP A 75 -5.38 -2.77 -4.28
C ASP A 75 -5.80 -3.71 -3.16
N LEU A 76 -5.81 -3.20 -1.92
CA LEU A 76 -6.29 -3.94 -0.76
C LEU A 76 -7.76 -4.36 -0.93
N TYR A 77 -8.60 -3.43 -1.39
CA TYR A 77 -10.01 -3.69 -1.65
C TYR A 77 -10.19 -4.75 -2.76
N ALA A 78 -9.43 -4.65 -3.86
CA ALA A 78 -9.42 -5.64 -4.94
C ALA A 78 -8.93 -7.02 -4.48
N ALA A 79 -8.05 -7.07 -3.48
CA ALA A 79 -7.62 -8.29 -2.80
C ALA A 79 -8.63 -8.81 -1.75
N ASN A 80 -9.88 -8.35 -1.79
CA ASN A 80 -10.96 -8.71 -0.86
C ASN A 80 -10.70 -8.34 0.61
N ARG A 81 -9.85 -7.35 0.88
CA ARG A 81 -9.74 -6.75 2.22
C ARG A 81 -10.82 -5.67 2.35
N THR A 82 -11.97 -6.04 2.90
CA THR A 82 -13.17 -5.18 2.92
C THR A 82 -13.46 -4.50 4.26
N ASN A 83 -12.62 -4.71 5.28
CA ASN A 83 -12.80 -4.07 6.58
C ASN A 83 -12.13 -2.69 6.59
N ASN A 84 -12.84 -1.67 7.07
CA ASN A 84 -12.25 -0.37 7.35
C ASN A 84 -11.16 -0.49 8.42
N GLY A 85 -10.06 0.25 8.28
CA GLY A 85 -9.00 0.20 9.26
C GLY A 85 -7.69 0.78 8.77
N ALA A 86 -6.68 0.71 9.64
CA ALA A 86 -5.31 1.06 9.27
C ALA A 86 -4.64 -0.11 8.53
N TYR A 87 -3.99 0.18 7.41
CA TYR A 87 -3.23 -0.77 6.60
C TYR A 87 -1.91 -0.16 6.17
N THR A 88 -0.90 -1.00 5.94
CA THR A 88 0.36 -0.55 5.34
C THR A 88 0.30 -0.69 3.82
N ILE A 89 0.67 0.37 3.12
CA ILE A 89 0.73 0.44 1.65
C ILE A 89 2.13 0.80 1.15
N TYR A 90 2.42 0.51 -0.12
CA TYR A 90 3.75 0.56 -0.73
C TYR A 90 3.78 1.29 -2.11
N PRO A 91 3.38 2.56 -2.20
CA PRO A 91 3.24 3.29 -3.48
C PRO A 91 4.55 3.70 -4.18
N ALA A 92 5.70 3.46 -3.56
CA ALA A 92 7.01 3.63 -4.17
C ALA A 92 7.95 2.58 -3.57
N GLU A 93 9.08 2.26 -4.20
CA GLU A 93 10.15 1.36 -3.73
C GLU A 93 10.80 1.75 -2.36
N SER A 94 10.07 2.49 -1.50
CA SER A 94 10.34 2.91 -0.12
C SER A 94 9.76 1.94 0.93
N SER A 95 10.13 2.04 2.21
CA SER A 95 9.77 1.13 3.32
C SER A 95 8.27 0.93 3.66
N GLY A 96 7.33 1.42 2.85
CA GLY A 96 5.89 1.37 3.14
C GLY A 96 5.49 2.32 4.28
N PHE A 97 4.20 2.63 4.36
CA PHE A 97 3.65 3.44 5.45
C PHE A 97 2.19 3.12 5.71
N GLU A 98 1.75 3.41 6.94
CA GLU A 98 0.37 3.16 7.38
C GLU A 98 -0.57 4.29 6.90
N VAL A 99 -1.75 3.89 6.42
CA VAL A 99 -2.87 4.74 6.02
C VAL A 99 -4.16 4.18 6.57
N TYR A 100 -5.21 5.01 6.66
CA TYR A 100 -6.55 4.52 6.91
C TYR A 100 -7.26 4.25 5.59
N CYS A 101 -7.78 3.03 5.44
CA CYS A 101 -8.57 2.63 4.31
C CYS A 101 -10.05 2.61 4.67
N GLU A 102 -10.83 3.41 3.95
CA GLU A 102 -12.29 3.36 3.96
C GLU A 102 -12.75 2.40 2.86
N MET A 103 -12.93 1.14 3.26
CA MET A 103 -13.27 0.03 2.36
C MET A 103 -14.76 -0.01 2.03
N SER A 104 -15.62 0.49 2.92
CA SER A 104 -17.08 0.42 2.74
C SER A 104 -17.58 1.16 1.50
N THR A 105 -16.81 2.13 1.01
CA THR A 105 -17.14 2.95 -0.17
C THR A 105 -16.19 2.76 -1.35
N GLY A 106 -15.42 1.65 -1.37
CA GLY A 106 -14.63 1.24 -2.54
C GLY A 106 -13.11 1.35 -2.39
N GLY A 107 -12.57 1.31 -1.17
CA GLY A 107 -11.13 1.25 -0.95
C GLY A 107 -10.43 2.61 -1.01
N TRP A 108 -11.00 3.62 -0.36
CA TRP A 108 -10.44 4.97 -0.34
C TRP A 108 -9.27 5.07 0.64
N THR A 109 -8.15 5.60 0.15
CA THR A 109 -7.02 6.01 1.00
C THR A 109 -7.32 7.37 1.61
N ILE A 110 -7.51 7.43 2.92
CA ILE A 110 -7.79 8.69 3.62
C ILE A 110 -6.49 9.47 3.82
N LEU A 111 -6.34 10.58 3.09
CA LEU A 111 -5.18 11.47 3.21
C LEU A 111 -5.26 12.39 4.43
N GLN A 112 -6.49 12.72 4.83
CA GLN A 112 -6.80 13.70 5.85
C GLN A 112 -8.12 13.34 6.52
N ARG A 113 -8.17 13.36 7.87
CA ARG A 113 -9.41 13.20 8.64
C ARG A 113 -9.55 14.28 9.73
N ARG A 114 -10.72 14.92 9.81
CA ARG A 114 -11.13 15.79 10.93
C ARG A 114 -12.45 15.30 11.52
N THR A 115 -12.42 14.91 12.77
CA THR A 115 -13.59 14.53 13.57
C THR A 115 -13.77 15.45 14.78
N GLY A 116 -12.73 16.20 15.17
CA GLY A 116 -12.81 17.21 16.21
C GLY A 116 -11.51 17.97 16.44
N SER A 117 -11.15 18.16 17.71
CA SER A 117 -9.98 18.93 18.17
C SER A 117 -8.81 18.06 18.65
N SER A 118 -8.84 16.75 18.37
CA SER A 118 -7.86 15.80 18.93
C SER A 118 -6.43 16.05 18.44
N VAL A 119 -6.27 16.67 17.26
CA VAL A 119 -4.98 17.00 16.67
C VAL A 119 -4.96 18.46 16.22
N ASN A 120 -3.91 19.18 16.59
CA ASN A 120 -3.68 20.55 16.11
C ASN A 120 -3.23 20.51 14.63
N PHE A 121 -3.89 21.28 13.75
CA PHE A 121 -3.53 21.44 12.34
C PHE A 121 -2.80 22.75 12.04
N TYR A 122 -2.63 23.64 13.00
CA TYR A 122 -1.72 24.79 12.88
C TYR A 122 -0.28 24.31 13.07
N ARG A 123 0.31 23.82 11.97
CA ARG A 123 1.60 23.11 11.92
C ARG A 123 2.56 23.76 10.93
N ASN A 124 3.84 23.54 11.12
CA ASN A 124 4.87 24.08 10.24
C ASN A 124 5.04 23.24 8.95
N TRP A 125 5.83 23.76 7.99
CA TRP A 125 6.10 23.09 6.72
C TRP A 125 6.61 21.66 6.87
N ASN A 126 7.58 21.46 7.76
CA ASN A 126 8.21 20.17 7.97
C ASN A 126 7.22 19.12 8.51
N GLU A 127 6.28 19.55 9.35
CA GLU A 127 5.22 18.68 9.86
C GLU A 127 4.21 18.33 8.76
N TYR A 128 3.82 19.27 7.89
CA TYR A 128 2.98 18.97 6.73
C TYR A 128 3.67 18.07 5.70
N LYS A 129 4.98 18.24 5.51
CA LYS A 129 5.81 17.39 4.67
C LYS A 129 5.79 15.92 5.11
N HIS A 130 6.02 15.65 6.40
CA HIS A 130 6.14 14.29 6.93
C HIS A 130 4.81 13.68 7.39
N GLY A 131 3.82 14.51 7.70
CA GLY A 131 2.53 14.12 8.27
C GLY A 131 2.49 14.20 9.80
N PHE A 132 1.28 14.20 10.34
CA PHE A 132 1.02 14.27 11.78
C PHE A 132 -0.34 13.65 12.12
N GLY A 133 -0.51 13.26 13.38
CA GLY A 133 -1.69 12.50 13.85
C GLY A 133 -1.50 11.00 13.68
N ILE A 134 -2.59 10.24 13.86
CA ILE A 134 -2.62 8.78 13.69
C ILE A 134 -3.67 8.40 12.64
N PRO A 135 -3.42 7.43 11.74
CA PRO A 135 -4.35 7.09 10.66
C PRO A 135 -5.77 6.74 11.15
N THR A 136 -5.90 6.07 12.29
CA THR A 136 -7.20 5.70 12.89
C THR A 136 -7.97 6.88 13.51
N GLY A 137 -7.37 8.07 13.59
CA GLY A 137 -7.95 9.29 14.16
C GLY A 137 -7.79 10.50 13.26
N ASP A 138 -7.74 11.70 13.86
CA ASP A 138 -7.46 12.93 13.11
C ASP A 138 -6.00 12.95 12.65
N HIS A 139 -5.78 13.20 11.36
CA HIS A 139 -4.44 13.19 10.81
C HIS A 139 -4.32 13.95 9.48
N TRP A 140 -3.07 14.17 9.10
CA TRP A 140 -2.59 14.49 7.75
C TRP A 140 -1.47 13.49 7.42
N ILE A 141 -1.60 12.72 6.33
CA ILE A 141 -0.63 11.65 6.07
C ILE A 141 0.78 12.16 5.73
N GLY A 142 0.90 13.38 5.21
CA GLY A 142 2.16 14.01 4.83
C GLY A 142 2.32 14.21 3.33
N ASN A 143 2.82 15.37 2.92
CA ASN A 143 2.93 15.74 1.51
C ASN A 143 3.90 14.85 0.73
N ASP A 144 5.01 14.40 1.33
CA ASP A 144 5.91 13.46 0.64
C ASP A 144 5.21 12.13 0.33
N LYS A 145 4.33 11.68 1.22
CA LYS A 145 3.56 10.45 1.03
C LYS A 145 2.48 10.62 -0.03
N ILE A 146 1.76 11.74 -0.01
CA ILE A 146 0.76 12.08 -1.04
C ILE A 146 1.44 12.21 -2.41
N TYR A 147 2.59 12.89 -2.51
CA TYR A 147 3.34 12.99 -3.75
C TYR A 147 3.76 11.61 -4.26
N ASN A 148 4.28 10.75 -3.39
CA ASN A 148 4.68 9.40 -3.76
C ASN A 148 3.52 8.51 -4.22
N LEU A 149 2.31 8.71 -3.67
CA LEU A 149 1.09 8.11 -4.18
C LEU A 149 0.76 8.64 -5.58
N THR A 150 0.61 9.95 -5.71
CA THR A 150 0.01 10.55 -6.91
C THR A 150 0.98 10.76 -8.08
N LYS A 151 2.29 10.50 -7.90
CA LYS A 151 3.29 10.60 -8.98
C LYS A 151 3.24 9.43 -9.97
N GLN A 152 2.48 8.38 -9.66
CA GLN A 152 2.40 7.19 -10.50
C GLN A 152 1.70 7.51 -11.82
N THR A 153 2.39 7.31 -12.94
CA THR A 153 1.90 7.74 -14.27
C THR A 153 0.86 6.79 -14.86
N ASN A 154 0.72 5.58 -14.31
CA ASN A 154 -0.19 4.54 -14.76
C ASN A 154 -1.50 4.49 -13.96
N ILE A 155 -1.65 5.31 -12.91
CA ILE A 155 -2.85 5.37 -12.07
C ILE A 155 -3.43 6.79 -12.11
N ASN A 156 -4.73 6.89 -12.38
CA ASN A 156 -5.46 8.15 -12.27
C ASN A 156 -6.19 8.23 -10.93
N TYR A 157 -5.63 8.95 -9.97
CA TYR A 157 -6.24 9.16 -8.66
C TYR A 157 -7.38 10.17 -8.73
N GLN A 158 -8.53 9.85 -8.12
CA GLN A 158 -9.60 10.81 -7.88
C GLN A 158 -9.50 11.38 -6.46
N LEU A 159 -9.95 12.62 -6.26
CA LEU A 159 -10.07 13.21 -4.93
C LEU A 159 -11.54 13.35 -4.56
N LEU A 160 -11.90 12.84 -3.39
CA LEU A 160 -13.20 13.06 -2.77
C LEU A 160 -13.01 13.82 -1.44
N ILE A 161 -13.61 14.99 -1.33
CA ILE A 161 -13.68 15.77 -0.10
C ILE A 161 -15.10 15.62 0.44
N GLN A 162 -15.24 15.12 1.67
CA GLN A 162 -16.53 15.04 2.35
C GLN A 162 -16.53 15.95 3.58
N LYS A 163 -17.62 16.69 3.76
CA LYS A 163 -17.83 17.57 4.91
C LYS A 163 -19.21 17.34 5.48
N THR A 164 -19.28 17.07 6.76
CA THR A 164 -20.55 16.96 7.50
C THR A 164 -20.74 18.21 8.35
N ASN A 165 -21.90 18.85 8.24
CA ASN A 165 -22.24 19.99 9.08
C ASN A 165 -22.68 19.54 10.50
N THR A 166 -22.90 20.49 11.41
CA THR A 166 -23.35 20.22 12.78
C THR A 166 -24.73 19.58 12.87
N GLU A 167 -25.52 19.70 11.81
CA GLU A 167 -26.87 19.13 11.69
C GLU A 167 -26.84 17.70 11.11
N GLY A 168 -25.65 17.17 10.80
CA GLY A 168 -25.45 15.81 10.25
C GLY A 168 -25.60 15.70 8.72
N SER A 169 -25.85 16.81 8.01
CA SER A 169 -25.90 16.82 6.55
C SER A 169 -24.50 16.76 5.96
N THR A 170 -24.28 15.82 5.03
CA THR A 170 -22.99 15.62 4.36
C THR A 170 -22.99 16.18 2.95
N TYR A 171 -21.95 16.95 2.64
CA TYR A 171 -21.69 17.55 1.34
C TYR A 171 -20.37 16.99 0.79
N HIS A 172 -20.24 16.98 -0.53
CA HIS A 172 -19.03 16.50 -1.19
C HIS A 172 -18.54 17.40 -2.33
N SER A 173 -17.23 17.34 -2.56
CA SER A 173 -16.55 17.83 -3.75
C SER A 173 -15.68 16.70 -4.29
N GLN A 174 -15.90 16.31 -5.53
CA GLN A 174 -15.16 15.24 -6.21
C GLN A 174 -14.40 15.80 -7.41
N TYR A 175 -13.20 15.29 -7.64
CA TYR A 175 -12.35 15.65 -8.77
C TYR A 175 -11.95 14.40 -9.55
N SER A 176 -12.05 14.49 -10.88
CA SER A 176 -11.77 13.36 -11.79
C SER A 176 -10.28 12.97 -11.85
N SER A 177 -9.39 13.89 -11.47
CA SER A 177 -7.97 13.62 -11.25
C SER A 177 -7.43 14.44 -10.07
N PHE A 178 -6.40 13.91 -9.40
CA PHE A 178 -5.74 14.50 -8.26
C PHE A 178 -4.27 14.12 -8.22
N SER A 179 -3.42 15.14 -8.13
CA SER A 179 -2.02 14.96 -7.78
C SER A 179 -1.45 16.20 -7.12
N ILE A 180 -0.29 16.05 -6.49
CA ILE A 180 0.52 17.17 -6.05
C ILE A 180 1.90 17.09 -6.70
N SER A 181 2.57 18.23 -6.87
CA SER A 181 3.96 18.28 -7.32
C SER A 181 4.94 17.90 -6.21
N ASN A 182 6.23 17.84 -6.54
CA ASN A 182 7.28 17.57 -5.56
C ASN A 182 7.49 18.77 -4.59
N GLU A 183 8.38 18.61 -3.61
CA GLU A 183 8.69 19.68 -2.65
C GLU A 183 9.30 20.94 -3.29
N GLY A 184 10.14 20.79 -4.32
CA GLY A 184 10.76 21.93 -5.04
C GLY A 184 9.71 22.83 -5.70
N ASP A 185 8.63 22.21 -6.17
CA ASP A 185 7.44 22.87 -6.72
C ASP A 185 6.36 23.14 -5.66
N LYS A 186 6.74 23.08 -4.38
CA LYS A 186 5.93 23.41 -3.20
C LYS A 186 4.65 22.58 -3.05
N TYR A 187 4.64 21.33 -3.50
CA TYR A 187 3.48 20.44 -3.43
C TYR A 187 2.21 21.06 -4.06
N GLN A 188 2.39 21.78 -5.17
CA GLN A 188 1.31 22.40 -5.93
C GLN A 188 0.25 21.37 -6.28
N LEU A 189 -0.99 21.70 -5.93
CA LEU A 189 -2.17 20.88 -6.18
C LEU A 189 -2.58 20.96 -7.66
N LEU A 190 -2.85 19.79 -8.24
CA LEU A 190 -3.34 19.62 -9.61
C LEU A 190 -4.63 18.82 -9.54
N LEU A 191 -5.71 19.41 -10.06
CA LEU A 191 -7.06 18.83 -10.03
C LEU A 191 -7.65 18.75 -11.43
N GLY A 192 -8.40 17.69 -11.67
CA GLY A 192 -9.20 17.51 -12.87
C GLY A 192 -10.57 18.19 -12.77
N ASP A 193 -11.51 17.67 -13.55
CA ASP A 193 -12.89 18.17 -13.61
C ASP A 193 -13.58 18.00 -12.27
N PHE A 194 -14.36 19.00 -11.89
CA PHE A 194 -15.11 19.04 -10.64
C PHE A 194 -16.53 18.48 -10.80
N ASP A 195 -16.97 17.76 -9.77
CA ASP A 195 -18.36 17.39 -9.52
C ASP A 195 -18.69 17.55 -8.03
N GLY A 196 -19.96 17.82 -7.71
CA GLY A 196 -20.44 17.81 -6.32
C GLY A 196 -21.15 19.08 -5.85
N ASN A 197 -21.59 19.04 -4.59
CA ASN A 197 -22.54 19.99 -3.99
C ASN A 197 -21.95 20.84 -2.84
N ALA A 198 -20.68 20.66 -2.49
CA ALA A 198 -19.99 21.43 -1.45
C ALA A 198 -19.19 22.64 -1.99
N GLY A 199 -19.24 22.89 -3.31
CA GLY A 199 -18.47 23.93 -3.99
C GLY A 199 -17.05 23.47 -4.40
N MET A 200 -16.41 24.27 -5.25
CA MET A 200 -15.07 23.98 -5.77
C MET A 200 -13.97 24.47 -4.81
N TYR A 201 -13.04 23.58 -4.46
CA TYR A 201 -11.73 23.88 -3.90
C TYR A 201 -10.71 24.01 -5.06
N CYS A 202 -10.18 25.21 -5.29
CA CYS A 202 -9.31 25.50 -6.44
C CYS A 202 -7.84 25.64 -6.00
N ALA A 203 -6.92 25.03 -6.76
CA ALA A 203 -5.46 25.26 -6.61
C ALA A 203 -4.99 26.61 -7.20
N LYS A 204 -5.81 27.22 -8.06
CA LYS A 204 -5.67 28.59 -8.54
C LYS A 204 -6.98 29.35 -8.28
N CYS A 205 -7.10 30.00 -7.13
CA CYS A 205 -7.98 31.15 -7.01
C CYS A 205 -7.31 32.34 -7.71
N GLU A 206 -7.38 32.40 -9.03
CA GLU A 206 -7.26 33.65 -9.80
C GLU A 206 -8.61 33.89 -10.50
N SER A 207 -9.66 34.19 -9.72
CA SER A 207 -10.87 34.91 -10.18
C SER A 207 -11.94 35.01 -9.06
N TYR A 208 -11.59 35.63 -7.94
CA TYR A 208 -12.58 36.41 -7.18
C TYR A 208 -11.94 37.75 -6.82
N ALA A 209 -11.61 38.50 -7.86
CA ALA A 209 -11.73 39.95 -7.82
C ALA A 209 -12.97 40.27 -8.65
N ASP A 210 -13.88 41.06 -8.07
CA ASP A 210 -15.18 41.51 -8.58
C ASP A 210 -16.39 40.61 -8.27
N LEU A 211 -16.84 40.66 -7.00
CA LEU A 211 -18.13 41.26 -6.57
C LEU A 211 -18.24 41.23 -5.04
#